data_AF-A0A3B8WJX5-F1
#
_entry.id   AF-A0A3B8WJX5-F1
#
_cell.length_a   1.000
_cell.length_b   1.000
_cell.length_c   1.000
_cell.angle_alpha   90.00
_cell.angle_beta   90.00
_cell.angle_gamma   90.00
#
_symmetry.space_group_name_H-M   'P 1'
#
loop_
_entity.id
_entity.type
_entity.pdbx_description
1 polymer ?
#
loop_
_entity_poly.entity_id
_entity_poly.type
_entity_poly.pdbx_seq_one_letter_code
_entity_poly.pdbx_strand_id
1 'polypeptide(L)'
;NFVSHGISRVQGAEDQEGADHAAQDEAAEEGGHSRPLESYATNLNEQARQGRIDPLIGREHEVERVVQILVRRRKNNPLLVGEA
;
A
#
# COMPACT_ATOMS: atom_id res chain seq x y z
N ASN A 1 -23.21 -5.42 -12.05
CA ASN A 1 -23.48 -4.07 -11.52
C ASN A 1 -22.16 -3.41 -11.21
N PHE A 2 -21.64 -2.64 -12.16
CA PHE A 2 -20.40 -1.88 -12.03
C PHE A 2 -20.79 -0.43 -11.78
N VAL A 3 -20.27 0.17 -10.71
CA VAL A 3 -20.49 1.59 -10.39
C VAL A 3 -19.23 2.32 -10.80
N SER A 4 -19.25 2.95 -11.97
CA SER A 4 -18.25 3.90 -12.44
C SER A 4 -18.52 5.26 -11.80
N HIS A 5 -17.66 5.71 -10.89
CA HIS A 5 -17.64 7.11 -10.48
C HIS A 5 -16.36 7.76 -11.01
N GLY A 6 -16.58 8.79 -11.83
CA GLY A 6 -15.54 9.60 -12.46
C GLY A 6 -14.73 10.35 -11.43
N ILE A 7 -13.41 10.21 -11.52
CA ILE A 7 -12.46 11.04 -10.80
C ILE A 7 -12.30 12.37 -11.55
N SER A 8 -12.65 13.46 -10.89
CA SER A 8 -12.42 14.82 -11.38
C SER A 8 -10.93 15.16 -11.27
N ARG A 9 -10.40 15.76 -12.33
CA ARG A 9 -9.00 16.19 -12.48
C ARG A 9 -8.54 17.08 -11.32
N VAL A 10 -7.38 16.77 -10.74
CA VAL A 10 -6.53 17.75 -10.05
C VAL A 10 -5.25 17.90 -10.86
N GLN A 11 -4.84 19.15 -11.04
CA GLN A 11 -3.89 19.64 -12.03
C GLN A 11 -2.65 20.17 -11.30
N GLY A 12 -1.46 19.73 -11.73
CA GLY A 12 -0.20 20.44 -11.54
C GLY A 12 0.68 20.03 -10.36
N ALA A 13 1.77 19.33 -10.65
CA ALA A 13 3.10 19.53 -10.06
C ALA A 13 4.12 18.73 -10.89
N GLU A 14 4.87 19.43 -11.73
CA GLU A 14 6.09 18.91 -12.38
C GLU A 14 7.21 18.90 -11.33
N ASP A 15 7.98 17.82 -11.24
CA ASP A 15 9.41 17.88 -10.91
C ASP A 15 10.12 16.61 -11.40
N GLN A 16 11.27 16.82 -12.02
CA GLN A 16 12.07 15.89 -12.82
C GLN A 16 13.16 15.19 -11.98
N GLU A 17 13.42 13.93 -12.37
CA GLU A 17 14.72 13.20 -12.35
C GLU A 17 15.27 12.57 -11.05
N GLY A 18 15.65 11.29 -11.18
CA GLY A 18 16.56 10.57 -10.27
C GLY A 18 16.33 9.06 -10.23
N ALA A 19 16.96 8.34 -11.17
CA ALA A 19 16.81 6.91 -11.40
C ALA A 19 17.35 6.02 -10.26
N ASP A 20 16.62 4.93 -9.96
CA ASP A 20 17.14 3.58 -9.73
C ASP A 20 15.97 2.58 -9.71
N HIS A 21 15.50 2.23 -10.91
CA HIS A 21 14.53 1.16 -11.13
C HIS A 21 15.25 -0.18 -11.31
N ALA A 22 15.18 -1.05 -10.30
CA ALA A 22 15.49 -2.46 -10.46
C ALA A 22 14.50 -3.33 -9.65
N ALA A 23 13.33 -3.58 -10.25
CA ALA A 23 12.66 -4.88 -10.27
C ALA A 23 11.36 -4.71 -11.06
N GLN A 24 11.25 -5.50 -12.12
CA GLN A 24 10.15 -5.54 -13.06
C GLN A 24 8.85 -5.95 -12.34
N ASP A 25 7.80 -5.17 -12.53
CA ASP A 25 6.42 -5.65 -12.54
C ASP A 25 5.75 -5.01 -13.76
N GLU A 26 5.90 -5.69 -14.90
CA GLU A 26 5.13 -5.38 -16.09
C GLU A 26 3.68 -5.85 -15.90
N ALA A 27 2.79 -4.91 -15.59
CA ALA A 27 1.46 -4.88 -16.19
C ALA A 27 0.81 -3.49 -16.00
N ALA A 28 0.60 -2.83 -17.14
CA ALA A 28 -0.27 -1.68 -17.38
C ALA A 28 0.26 -0.29 -16.98
N GLU A 29 1.11 0.26 -17.85
CA GLU A 29 0.98 1.67 -18.19
C GLU A 29 -0.26 1.88 -19.06
N GLU A 30 -1.30 2.52 -18.52
CA GLU A 30 -2.25 3.30 -19.32
C GLU A 30 -2.71 4.53 -18.52
N GLY A 31 -2.30 5.72 -18.98
CA GLY A 31 -3.05 6.97 -18.78
C GLY A 31 -2.64 7.82 -17.58
N GLY A 32 -2.05 8.98 -17.86
CA GLY A 32 -1.75 10.02 -16.89
C GLY A 32 -2.98 10.42 -16.05
N HIS A 33 -2.97 9.97 -14.80
CA HIS A 33 -3.89 10.37 -13.75
C HIS A 33 -3.09 10.37 -12.45
N SER A 34 -3.16 11.47 -11.69
CA SER A 34 -2.55 11.62 -10.35
C SER A 34 -2.60 10.29 -9.60
N ARG A 35 -1.46 9.70 -9.24
CA ARG A 35 -1.41 8.42 -8.54
C ARG A 35 -2.08 8.58 -7.17
N PRO A 36 -3.34 8.16 -6.97
CA PRO A 36 -4.08 8.50 -5.76
C PRO A 36 -3.46 7.86 -4.52
N LEU A 37 -2.77 6.72 -4.70
CA LEU A 37 -2.01 6.05 -3.65
C LEU A 37 -0.87 6.93 -3.13
N GLU A 38 -0.20 7.68 -3.99
CA GLU A 38 0.88 8.58 -3.56
C GLU A 38 0.33 9.81 -2.83
N SER A 39 -0.88 10.27 -3.21
CA SER A 39 -1.50 11.44 -2.56
C SER A 39 -2.18 11.13 -1.22
N TYR A 40 -2.69 9.91 -1.03
CA TYR A 40 -3.54 9.58 0.13
C TYR A 40 -3.06 8.40 0.97
N ALA A 41 -2.04 7.66 0.53
CA ALA A 41 -1.53 6.50 1.25
C ALA A 41 -0.02 6.60 1.47
N THR A 42 0.47 5.78 2.39
CA THR A 42 1.90 5.69 2.70
C THR A 42 2.34 4.23 2.54
N ASN A 43 3.44 4.01 1.82
CA ASN A 43 3.98 2.67 1.60
C ASN A 43 4.79 2.19 2.82
N LEU A 44 4.15 1.43 3.71
CA LEU A 44 4.79 0.90 4.91
C LEU A 44 5.89 -0.12 4.62
N ASN A 45 5.80 -0.87 3.51
CA ASN A 45 6.83 -1.85 3.14
C ASN A 45 8.14 -1.15 2.77
N GLU A 46 8.05 -0.03 2.06
CA GLU A 46 9.20 0.77 1.71
C GLU A 46 9.83 1.43 2.95
N GLN A 47 9.01 1.98 3.84
CA GLN A 47 9.49 2.51 5.12
C GLN A 47 10.20 1.46 5.98
N ALA A 48 9.67 0.23 6.03
CA ALA A 48 10.31 -0.88 6.72
C ALA A 48 11.68 -1.23 6.12
N ARG A 49 11.79 -1.29 4.78
CA ARG A 49 13.06 -1.56 4.08
C ARG A 49 14.10 -0.48 4.33
N GLN A 50 13.67 0.76 4.50
CA GLN A 50 14.52 1.90 4.84
C GLN A 50 14.85 1.98 6.35
N GLY A 51 14.35 1.05 7.17
CA GLY A 51 14.59 1.04 8.62
C GLY A 51 13.85 2.14 9.39
N ARG A 52 12.81 2.74 8.80
CA ARG A 52 12.01 3.80 9.43
C ARG A 52 10.90 3.26 10.35
N ILE A 53 10.75 1.94 10.45
CA ILE A 53 9.76 1.27 11.29
C ILE A 53 10.50 0.45 12.36
N ASP A 54 10.18 0.70 13.62
CA ASP A 54 10.74 -0.05 14.75
C ASP A 54 10.16 -1.46 14.86
N PRO A 55 10.97 -2.44 15.31
CA PRO A 55 10.49 -3.80 15.52
C PRO A 55 9.43 -3.85 16.64
N LEU A 56 8.37 -4.62 16.40
CA LEU A 56 7.25 -4.75 17.34
C LEU A 56 7.56 -5.80 18.41
N ILE A 57 7.76 -5.38 19.66
CA ILE A 57 8.13 -6.27 20.78
C ILE A 57 6.87 -6.81 21.47
N GLY A 58 6.84 -8.12 21.74
CA GLY A 58 5.82 -8.77 22.57
C GLY A 58 4.46 -8.98 21.90
N ARG A 59 4.35 -8.79 20.58
CA ARG A 59 3.11 -8.99 19.80
C ARG A 59 3.26 -10.07 18.71
N GLU A 60 4.12 -11.05 18.96
CA GLU A 60 4.45 -12.10 18.00
C GLU A 60 3.21 -12.94 17.64
N HIS A 61 2.37 -13.28 18.62
CA HIS A 61 1.16 -14.07 18.43
C HIS A 61 0.11 -13.35 17.57
N GLU A 62 -0.04 -12.04 17.74
CA GLU A 62 -0.95 -11.21 16.96
C GLU A 62 -0.48 -11.11 15.51
N VAL A 63 0.81 -10.87 15.29
CA VAL A 63 1.41 -10.82 13.95
C VAL A 63 1.23 -12.15 13.25
N GLU A 64 1.53 -13.27 13.93
CA GLU A 64 1.36 -14.60 13.37
C GLU A 64 -0.11 -14.86 12.98
N ARG A 65 -1.06 -14.50 13.83
CA ARG A 65 -2.50 -14.64 13.56
C ARG A 65 -2.94 -13.81 12.35
N VAL A 66 -2.41 -12.59 12.19
CA VAL A 66 -2.69 -11.73 11.03
C VAL A 66 -2.21 -12.39 9.75
N VAL A 67 -0.97 -12.89 9.73
CA VAL A 67 -0.41 -13.60 8.58
C VAL A 67 -1.24 -14.84 8.23
N GLN A 68 -1.61 -15.65 9.22
CA GLN A 68 -2.47 -16.82 9.02
C GLN A 68 -3.85 -16.47 8.42
N ILE A 69 -4.42 -15.31 8.78
CA ILE A 69 -5.69 -14.83 8.20
C ILE A 69 -5.50 -14.41 6.74
N LEU A 70 -4.43 -13.68 6.43
CA LEU A 70 -4.15 -13.17 5.09
C LEU A 70 -3.99 -14.29 4.03
N VAL A 71 -3.46 -15.45 4.43
CA VAL A 71 -3.24 -16.60 3.53
C VAL A 71 -4.54 -17.37 3.20
N ARG A 72 -5.68 -17.06 3.86
CA ARG A 72 -6.95 -17.76 3.62
C ARG A 72 -7.53 -17.45 2.24
N ARG A 73 -8.28 -18.40 1.68
CA ARG A 73 -9.04 -18.20 0.43
C ARG A 73 -10.32 -17.37 0.59
N ARG A 74 -10.86 -17.30 1.81
CA ARG A 74 -12.09 -16.57 2.14
C ARG A 74 -11.91 -15.89 3.49
N LYS A 75 -12.51 -14.70 3.66
CA LYS A 75 -12.39 -13.87 4.87
C LYS A 75 -10.92 -13.63 5.25
N ASN A 76 -10.13 -13.22 4.27
CA ASN A 76 -8.70 -12.96 4.42
C ASN A 76 -8.37 -11.53 4.86
N ASN A 77 -9.38 -10.69 5.09
CA ASN A 77 -9.19 -9.33 5.58
C ASN A 77 -9.19 -9.36 7.12
N PRO A 78 -8.03 -9.24 7.79
CA PRO A 78 -7.96 -9.20 9.24
C PRO A 78 -8.60 -7.91 9.77
N LEU A 79 -9.31 -8.02 10.88
CA LEU A 79 -9.83 -6.89 11.64
C LEU A 79 -9.19 -6.92 13.02
N LEU A 80 -8.41 -5.88 13.33
CA LEU A 80 -7.77 -5.72 14.63
C LEU A 80 -8.70 -4.93 15.54
N VAL A 81 -8.95 -5.46 16.74
CA VAL A 81 -9.81 -4.85 17.75
C VAL A 81 -9.03 -4.72 19.05
N GLY A 82 -9.20 -3.60 19.75
CA GLY A 82 -8.50 -3.29 21.00
C GLY A 82 -8.88 -1.89 21.50
N GLU A 83 -8.35 -1.53 22.67
CA GLU A 83 -8.42 -0.16 23.18
C GLU A 83 -7.44 0.74 22.40
N ALA A 84 -7.81 2.02 22.25
CA ALA A 84 -7.05 3.03 21.50
C ALA A 84 -6.25 3.94 22.43
#